data_AF-A0A7R9ELR8-F1
#
_entry.id   AF-A0A7R9ELR8-F1
#
_cell.length_a   1.000
_cell.length_b   1.000
_cell.length_c   1.000
_cell.angle_alpha   90.00
_cell.angle_beta   90.00
_cell.angle_gamma   90.00
#
_symmetry.space_group_name_H-M   'P 1'
#
loop_
_entity.id
_entity.type
_entity.pdbx_description
1 polymer ?
#
loop_
_entity_poly.entity_id
_entity_poly.type
_entity_poly.pdbx_seq_one_letter_code
_entity_poly.pdbx_strand_id
1 'polypeptide(L)'
;MVRVHSLLVECLMDEEESQVRGYTHINDETGLSMGHISLWSLSDIRKMSKCVQKSTPMRHKSSHFLNIPHYANKIMEFFIMLLNEKLKSRIR
;
A
#
# COMPACT_ATOMS: atom_id res chain seq x y z
N MET A 1 8.02 3.79 -9.21
CA MET A 1 7.33 3.45 -7.93
C MET A 1 7.23 1.95 -7.70
N VAL A 2 6.36 1.21 -8.42
CA VAL A 2 6.03 -0.20 -8.06
C VAL A 2 7.25 -1.15 -8.00
N ARG A 3 8.13 -1.11 -9.00
CA ARG A 3 9.33 -1.99 -9.05
C ARG A 3 10.28 -1.72 -7.87
N VAL A 4 10.49 -0.45 -7.54
CA VAL A 4 11.34 -0.05 -6.41
C VAL A 4 10.73 -0.52 -5.09
N HIS A 5 9.42 -0.36 -4.92
CA HIS A 5 8.73 -0.86 -3.73
C HIS A 5 8.83 -2.39 -3.61
N SER A 6 8.68 -3.13 -4.71
CA SER A 6 8.83 -4.59 -4.72
C SER A 6 10.23 -5.01 -4.26
N LEU A 7 11.28 -4.38 -4.79
CA LEU A 7 12.66 -4.68 -4.41
C LEU A 7 12.94 -4.38 -2.93
N LEU A 8 12.46 -3.24 -2.42
CA LEU A 8 12.59 -2.91 -1.00
C LEU A 8 11.87 -3.93 -0.11
N VAL A 9 10.65 -4.33 -0.49
CA VAL A 9 9.89 -5.36 0.23
C VAL A 9 10.63 -6.69 0.25
N GLU A 10 11.21 -7.12 -0.88
CA GLU A 10 12.02 -8.33 -0.96
C GLU A 10 13.24 -8.26 -0.04
N CYS A 11 14.01 -7.17 -0.08
CA CYS A 11 15.16 -7.00 0.80
C CYS A 11 14.78 -6.98 2.29
N LEU A 12 13.67 -6.32 2.65
CA LEU A 12 13.21 -6.30 4.05
C LEU A 12 12.80 -7.69 4.55
N MET A 13 12.30 -8.54 3.65
CA MET A 13 11.91 -9.90 4.00
C MET A 13 13.10 -10.82 4.21
N ASP A 14 14.34 -10.44 3.90
CA ASP A 14 15.52 -11.27 4.20
C ASP A 14 15.81 -11.34 5.72
N GLU A 15 15.27 -10.41 6.51
CA GLU A 15 15.48 -10.38 7.96
C GLU A 15 14.42 -11.20 8.71
N GLU A 16 14.84 -12.30 9.34
CA GLU A 16 13.97 -13.24 10.07
C GLU A 16 13.15 -12.56 11.18
N GLU A 17 13.76 -11.62 11.92
CA GLU A 17 13.07 -10.90 12.99
C GLU A 17 11.91 -10.05 12.44
N SER A 18 12.13 -9.40 11.29
CA SER A 18 11.11 -8.61 10.60
C SER A 18 9.99 -9.48 10.03
N GLN A 19 10.29 -10.70 9.56
CA GLN A 19 9.27 -11.67 9.16
C GLN A 19 8.32 -12.05 10.32
N VAL A 20 8.86 -12.24 11.53
CA VAL A 20 8.07 -12.61 12.72
C VAL A 20 7.27 -11.41 13.25
N ARG A 21 7.93 -10.25 13.43
CA ARG A 21 7.33 -9.04 14.00
C ARG A 21 6.31 -8.39 13.05
N GLY A 22 6.55 -8.48 11.76
CA GLY A 22 5.77 -7.85 10.70
C GLY A 22 6.07 -6.36 10.54
N TYR A 23 5.33 -5.71 9.64
CA TYR A 23 5.69 -4.40 9.11
C TYR A 23 4.58 -3.37 9.30
N THR A 24 4.97 -2.14 9.64
CA THR A 24 4.08 -0.98 9.66
C THR A 24 4.48 -0.03 8.54
N HIS A 25 3.51 0.34 7.70
CA HIS A 25 3.74 1.25 6.58
C HIS A 25 3.27 2.65 6.93
N ILE A 26 4.07 3.65 6.60
CA ILE A 26 3.70 5.07 6.68
C ILE A 26 3.85 5.64 5.27
N ASN A 27 2.73 6.08 4.70
CA ASN A 27 2.69 6.71 3.39
C ASN A 27 2.38 8.20 3.61
N ASP A 28 3.37 9.05 3.34
CA ASP A 28 3.17 10.50 3.34
C ASP A 28 2.89 10.97 1.93
N GLU A 29 1.67 11.45 1.70
CA GLU A 29 1.19 11.91 0.39
C GLU A 29 1.42 13.41 0.19
N THR A 30 2.27 14.05 1.01
CA THR A 30 2.70 15.43 0.81
C THR A 30 3.35 15.58 -0.58
N GLY A 31 2.79 16.46 -1.41
CA GLY A 31 3.28 16.65 -2.78
C GLY A 31 2.76 15.63 -3.79
N LEU A 32 1.83 14.74 -3.41
CA LEU A 32 1.03 14.00 -4.37
C LEU A 32 0.34 15.02 -5.29
N SER A 33 0.25 14.70 -6.58
CA SER A 33 -0.31 15.58 -7.61
C SER A 33 -1.28 14.79 -8.47
N MET A 34 -2.18 15.47 -9.18
CA MET A 34 -3.06 14.81 -10.15
C MET A 34 -2.28 14.08 -11.26
N GLY A 35 -1.08 14.58 -11.61
CA GLY A 35 -0.19 13.90 -12.55
C GLY A 35 0.35 12.57 -12.01
N HIS A 36 0.59 12.45 -10.71
CA HIS A 36 0.97 11.17 -10.10
C HIS A 36 -0.20 10.17 -10.11
N ILE A 37 -1.40 10.67 -9.86
CA ILE A 37 -2.63 9.87 -9.86
C ILE A 37 -2.96 9.33 -11.25
N SER A 38 -2.82 10.16 -12.30
CA SER A 38 -3.16 9.79 -13.67
C SER A 38 -2.29 8.67 -14.24
N LEU A 39 -1.14 8.37 -13.62
CA LEU A 39 -0.30 7.23 -13.97
C LEU A 39 -0.93 5.88 -13.61
N TRP A 40 -1.95 5.86 -12.75
CA TRP A 40 -2.58 4.64 -12.28
C TRP A 40 -3.91 4.39 -12.99
N SER A 41 -4.00 3.28 -13.71
CA SER A 41 -5.31 2.79 -14.14
C SER A 41 -6.04 2.09 -12.98
N LEU A 42 -7.37 2.00 -13.06
CA LEU A 42 -8.17 1.21 -12.10
C LEU A 42 -7.74 -0.26 -12.07
N SER A 43 -7.25 -0.78 -13.20
CA SER A 43 -6.71 -2.13 -13.31
C SER A 43 -5.39 -2.27 -12.55
N ASP A 44 -4.53 -1.26 -12.58
CA ASP A 44 -3.27 -1.27 -11.82
C ASP A 44 -3.52 -1.22 -10.32
N ILE A 45 -4.50 -0.42 -9.88
CA ILE A 45 -4.92 -0.37 -8.47
C ILE A 45 -5.45 -1.74 -8.01
N ARG A 46 -6.25 -2.44 -8.84
CA ARG A 46 -6.71 -3.80 -8.54
C ARG A 46 -5.55 -4.80 -8.45
N LYS A 47 -4.61 -4.75 -9.39
CA LYS A 47 -3.41 -5.61 -9.36
C LYS A 47 -2.56 -5.35 -8.12
N MET A 48 -2.35 -4.09 -7.78
CA MET A 48 -1.61 -3.69 -6.58
C MET A 48 -2.30 -4.19 -5.31
N SER A 49 -3.62 -3.99 -5.20
CA SER A 49 -4.39 -4.49 -4.06
C SER A 49 -4.31 -6.02 -3.92
N LYS A 50 -4.32 -6.77 -5.03
CA LYS A 50 -4.10 -8.22 -5.01
C LYS A 50 -2.68 -8.57 -4.54
N CYS A 51 -1.68 -7.81 -4.98
CA CYS A 51 -0.28 -8.02 -4.61
C CYS A 51 -0.09 -7.93 -3.10
N VAL A 52 -0.52 -6.81 -2.51
CA VAL A 52 -0.45 -6.54 -1.05
C VAL A 52 -1.18 -7.61 -0.24
N GLN A 53 -2.28 -8.16 -0.76
CA GLN A 53 -3.09 -9.12 -0.01
C GLN A 53 -2.63 -10.57 -0.13
N LYS A 54 -2.07 -10.97 -1.27
CA LYS A 54 -1.95 -12.38 -1.64
C LYS A 54 -0.63 -12.77 -2.28
N SER A 55 0.19 -11.82 -2.74
CA SER A 55 1.39 -12.13 -3.51
C SER A 55 2.68 -11.93 -2.74
N THR A 56 2.75 -10.91 -1.88
CA THR A 56 3.92 -10.66 -1.04
C THR A 56 3.76 -11.34 0.32
N PRO A 57 4.70 -12.20 0.78
CA PRO A 57 4.61 -12.88 2.08
C PRO A 57 4.92 -11.95 3.26
N MET A 58 4.48 -10.69 3.20
CA MET A 58 4.64 -9.72 4.27
C MET A 58 3.51 -9.81 5.29
N ARG A 59 3.88 -9.79 6.57
CA ARG A 59 2.92 -9.63 7.67
C ARG A 59 2.65 -8.15 7.92
N HIS A 60 1.69 -7.57 7.20
CA HIS A 60 1.24 -6.19 7.45
C HIS A 60 0.66 -6.05 8.87
N LYS A 61 1.07 -5.03 9.64
CA LYS A 61 0.61 -4.78 11.01
C LYS A 61 -0.29 -3.57 11.08
N SER A 62 0.13 -2.46 10.48
CA SER A 62 -0.67 -1.26 10.29
C SER A 62 -0.24 -0.52 9.03
N SER A 63 -1.16 0.22 8.42
CA SER A 63 -0.88 1.12 7.30
C SER A 63 -1.44 2.50 7.63
N HIS A 64 -0.57 3.50 7.63
CA HIS A 64 -0.89 4.88 7.91
C HIS A 64 -0.79 5.69 6.62
N PHE A 65 -1.79 6.50 6.34
CA PHE A 65 -1.79 7.43 5.20
C PHE A 65 -1.90 8.85 5.72
N LEU A 66 -0.88 9.67 5.46
CA LEU A 66 -0.77 11.04 5.94
C LEU A 66 -0.91 12.01 4.77
N ASN A 67 -1.46 13.20 5.04
CA ASN A 67 -1.51 14.32 4.11
C ASN A 67 -2.16 14.01 2.74
N ILE A 68 -3.15 13.11 2.71
CA ILE A 68 -3.86 12.76 1.48
C ILE A 68 -4.59 14.01 0.94
N PRO A 69 -4.29 14.47 -0.29
CA PRO A 69 -4.97 15.61 -0.87
C PRO A 69 -6.42 15.26 -1.23
N HIS A 70 -7.32 16.23 -1.15
CA HIS A 70 -8.76 15.99 -1.28
C HIS A 70 -9.17 15.26 -2.58
N TYR A 71 -8.50 15.57 -3.69
CA TYR A 71 -8.78 14.93 -4.99
C TYR A 71 -8.36 13.45 -5.06
N ALA A 72 -7.49 12.98 -4.16
CA ALA A 72 -7.09 11.58 -4.09
C ALA A 72 -8.06 10.72 -3.26
N ASN A 73 -8.96 11.33 -2.49
CA ASN A 73 -9.87 10.62 -1.57
C ASN A 73 -10.69 9.54 -2.27
N LYS A 74 -11.23 9.80 -3.47
CA LYS A 74 -12.04 8.81 -4.19
C LYS A 74 -11.24 7.60 -4.65
N ILE A 75 -9.98 7.80 -5.00
CA ILE A 75 -9.08 6.70 -5.37
C ILE A 75 -8.68 5.90 -4.15
N MET A 76 -8.45 6.56 -3.02
CA MET A 76 -8.17 5.90 -1.74
C MET A 76 -9.39 5.10 -1.25
N GLU A 77 -10.60 5.66 -1.30
CA GLU A 77 -11.85 4.94 -1.01
C GLU A 77 -11.98 3.69 -1.89
N PHE A 78 -11.70 3.81 -3.20
CA PHE A 78 -11.73 2.68 -4.13
C PHE A 78 -10.68 1.62 -3.79
N PHE A 79 -9.45 2.03 -3.46
CA PHE A 79 -8.40 1.10 -3.04
C PHE A 79 -8.79 0.35 -1.76
N ILE A 80 -9.30 1.05 -0.75
CA ILE A 80 -9.73 0.47 0.52
C ILE A 80 -10.86 -0.54 0.31
N MET A 81 -11.81 -0.25 -0.58
CA MET A 81 -12.90 -1.17 -0.92
C MET A 81 -12.39 -2.52 -1.46
N LEU A 82 -11.27 -2.52 -2.18
CA LEU A 82 -10.67 -3.74 -2.75
C LEU A 82 -9.91 -4.60 -1.74
N LEU A 83 -9.65 -4.08 -0.53
CA LEU A 83 -8.95 -4.80 0.52
C LEU A 83 -9.90 -5.77 1.26
N ASN A 84 -9.35 -6.85 1.81
CA ASN A 84 -10.07 -7.72 2.73
C ASN A 84 -10.24 -7.06 4.11
N GLU A 85 -11.19 -7.58 4.90
CA GLU A 85 -11.52 -7.05 6.23
C GLU A 85 -10.33 -7.02 7.20
N LYS A 86 -9.40 -7.97 7.07
CA LYS A 86 -8.17 -8.04 7.87
C LYS A 86 -7.23 -6.87 7.60
N LEU A 87 -7.08 -6.43 6.35
CA LEU A 87 -6.24 -5.27 6.01
C LEU A 87 -7.00 -3.95 6.22
N LYS A 88 -8.31 -3.91 5.96
CA LYS A 88 -9.14 -2.73 6.28
C LYS A 88 -9.04 -2.35 7.76
N SER A 89 -9.15 -3.33 8.65
CA SER A 89 -9.00 -3.13 10.11
C SER A 89 -7.60 -2.71 10.56
N ARG A 90 -6.60 -2.70 9.66
CA ARG A 90 -5.22 -2.28 9.92
C ARG A 90 -4.87 -0.92 9.32
N ILE A 91 -5.78 -0.32 8.55
CA ILE A 91 -5.63 1.04 8.08
C ILE A 91 -5.93 1.99 9.23
N ARG A 92 -5.07 2.98 9.42
CA ARG A 92 -5.19 4.01 10.45
C ARG A 92 -5.02 5.39 9.84
#